data_AF-A0A1G2X8Z9-F1
#
_entry.id   AF-A0A1G2X8Z9-F1
#
_cell.length_a   1.000
_cell.length_b   1.000
_cell.length_c   1.000
_cell.angle_alpha   90.00
_cell.angle_beta   90.00
_cell.angle_gamma   90.00
#
_symmetry.space_group_name_H-M   'P 1'
#
loop_
_entity.id
_entity.type
_entity.pdbx_description
1 polymer ?
#
loop_
_entity_poly.entity_id
_entity_poly.type
_entity_poly.pdbx_seq_one_letter_code
_entity_poly.pdbx_strand_id
1 'polypeptide(L)'
;MGHIRLGILPQTRKWREVIDLLGIPSSPAQIADATSAAAEKGIEFAKYDTGVSNVVYLFIRAIWDAKQANFTDDVTIADRAGAEGSTLTDFVANFNNALEEKLAKLGKISDLAEMARYSGVETLTELCKQETKSLFGVSSNDAKQSLGKWATPQKFGYVGQTFFAKFLYRFLDYHLSREIPSHIGPDKSFSNISKCAEFKKALELHCYQTARIAKECSGCWPNAAQFREGITIENVKTQFLPCALARISDELRLRRNAK
;
A
#
# COMPACT_ATOMS: atom_id res chain seq x y z
N MET A 1 -12.05 14.38 -20.80
CA MET A 1 -11.49 13.80 -22.03
C MET A 1 -10.05 13.40 -21.78
N GLY A 2 -9.79 12.10 -21.69
CA GLY A 2 -8.46 11.54 -21.49
C GLY A 2 -8.57 10.07 -21.84
N HIS A 3 -8.28 9.72 -23.08
CA HIS A 3 -8.19 8.33 -23.48
C HIS A 3 -7.01 7.73 -22.72
N ILE A 4 -7.29 6.99 -21.64
CA ILE A 4 -6.31 6.12 -21.03
C ILE A 4 -6.06 5.04 -22.09
N ARG A 5 -5.10 5.30 -22.98
CA ARG A 5 -4.39 4.22 -23.63
C ARG A 5 -3.72 3.49 -22.47
N LEU A 6 -4.33 2.38 -22.02
CA LEU A 6 -3.63 1.42 -21.16
C LEU A 6 -2.31 1.14 -21.86
N GLY A 7 -1.22 1.70 -21.34
CA GLY A 7 0.07 1.64 -22.01
C GLY A 7 0.46 0.19 -22.27
N ILE A 8 0.94 -0.10 -23.48
CA ILE A 8 1.41 -1.44 -23.85
C ILE A 8 2.57 -1.80 -22.91
N LEU A 9 2.59 -3.04 -22.40
CA LEU A 9 3.72 -3.51 -21.60
C LEU A 9 5.02 -3.35 -22.41
N PRO A 10 6.12 -2.87 -21.81
CA PRO A 10 7.37 -2.69 -22.53
C PRO A 10 7.86 -4.01 -23.13
N GLN A 11 8.28 -4.07 -24.39
CA GLN A 11 8.70 -5.32 -25.07
C GLN A 11 10.10 -5.85 -24.66
N THR A 12 10.54 -5.50 -23.45
CA THR A 12 11.84 -5.95 -22.93
C THR A 12 11.85 -7.46 -22.71
N ARG A 13 13.05 -8.07 -22.64
CA ARG A 13 13.20 -9.51 -22.35
C ARG A 13 12.50 -9.93 -21.07
N LYS A 14 12.62 -9.14 -19.99
CA LYS A 14 11.99 -9.43 -18.69
C LYS A 14 10.46 -9.42 -18.77
N TRP A 15 9.88 -8.52 -19.55
CA TRP A 15 8.42 -8.48 -19.75
C TRP A 15 7.90 -9.63 -20.61
N ARG A 16 8.67 -10.05 -21.62
CA ARG A 16 8.34 -11.27 -22.39
C ARG A 16 8.30 -12.51 -21.50
N GLU A 17 9.26 -12.64 -20.58
CA GLU A 17 9.27 -13.74 -19.59
C GLU A 17 8.01 -13.73 -18.72
N VAL A 18 7.51 -12.57 -18.31
CA VAL A 18 6.24 -12.47 -17.57
C VAL A 18 5.06 -12.96 -18.42
N ILE A 19 5.00 -12.56 -19.70
CA ILE A 19 3.94 -12.99 -20.64
C ILE A 19 4.02 -14.51 -20.88
N ASP A 20 5.22 -15.05 -21.06
CA ASP A 20 5.44 -16.49 -21.26
C ASP A 20 4.98 -17.29 -20.03
N LEU A 21 5.31 -16.81 -18.81
CA LEU A 21 4.86 -17.42 -17.56
C LEU A 21 3.33 -17.35 -17.38
N LEU A 22 2.68 -16.29 -17.86
CA LEU A 22 1.22 -16.20 -17.89
C LEU A 22 0.61 -17.12 -18.97
N GLY A 23 1.38 -17.48 -20.01
CA GLY A 23 0.96 -18.36 -21.11
C GLY A 23 0.96 -19.86 -20.79
N ILE A 24 1.52 -20.25 -19.64
CA ILE A 24 1.59 -21.64 -19.17
C ILE A 24 1.07 -21.76 -17.73
N PRO A 25 0.75 -22.98 -17.24
CA PRO A 25 0.45 -23.20 -15.83
C PRO A 25 1.66 -22.91 -14.93
N SER A 26 1.80 -21.66 -14.47
CA SER A 26 2.87 -21.21 -13.57
C SER A 26 2.37 -20.93 -12.17
N SER A 27 3.24 -21.04 -11.17
CA SER A 27 2.88 -20.66 -9.81
C SER A 27 2.76 -19.13 -9.66
N PRO A 28 1.85 -18.62 -8.80
CA PRO A 28 1.73 -17.19 -8.51
C PRO A 28 3.03 -16.55 -8.04
N ALA A 29 3.85 -17.31 -7.29
CA ALA A 29 5.17 -16.86 -6.85
C ALA A 29 6.10 -16.60 -8.04
N GLN A 30 6.19 -17.50 -9.03
CA GLN A 30 7.03 -17.29 -10.21
C GLN A 30 6.60 -16.06 -11.01
N ILE A 31 5.29 -15.87 -11.20
CA ILE A 31 4.76 -14.69 -11.91
C ILE A 31 5.04 -13.41 -11.10
N ALA A 32 4.87 -13.44 -9.78
CA ALA A 32 5.20 -12.31 -8.91
C ALA A 32 6.69 -11.96 -8.94
N ASP A 33 7.56 -12.97 -8.89
CA ASP A 33 9.02 -12.83 -8.94
C ASP A 33 9.46 -12.23 -10.29
N ALA A 34 8.95 -12.76 -11.41
CA ALA A 34 9.24 -12.27 -12.75
C ALA A 34 8.69 -10.85 -12.97
N THR A 35 7.47 -10.56 -12.51
CA THR A 35 6.85 -9.24 -12.61
C THR A 35 7.63 -8.22 -11.78
N SER A 36 8.01 -8.58 -10.56
CA SER A 36 8.87 -7.76 -9.69
C SER A 36 10.21 -7.49 -10.34
N ALA A 37 10.83 -8.49 -10.98
CA ALA A 37 12.09 -8.32 -11.70
C ALA A 37 11.96 -7.43 -12.94
N ALA A 38 10.85 -7.55 -13.67
CA ALA A 38 10.53 -6.73 -14.84
C ALA A 38 10.23 -5.27 -14.45
N ALA A 39 9.61 -5.07 -13.28
CA ALA A 39 9.21 -3.78 -12.75
C ALA A 39 10.15 -3.25 -11.64
N GLU A 40 11.36 -3.81 -11.49
CA GLU A 40 12.31 -3.47 -10.43
C GLU A 40 12.61 -1.96 -10.34
N LYS A 41 12.75 -1.30 -11.50
CA LYS A 41 12.92 0.16 -11.56
C LYS A 41 11.73 0.92 -10.97
N GLY A 42 10.51 0.41 -11.09
CA GLY A 42 9.30 1.03 -10.53
C GLY A 42 9.32 1.05 -9.00
N ILE A 43 9.77 -0.03 -8.35
CA ILE A 43 9.95 -0.07 -6.90
C ILE A 43 11.10 0.87 -6.48
N GLU A 44 12.18 0.93 -7.25
CA GLU A 44 13.27 1.88 -7.00
C GLU A 44 12.79 3.34 -7.08
N PHE A 45 11.97 3.68 -8.08
CA PHE A 45 11.36 5.01 -8.17
C PHE A 45 10.43 5.30 -7.00
N ALA A 46 9.66 4.31 -6.53
CA ALA A 46 8.77 4.47 -5.39
C ALA A 46 9.49 4.89 -4.10
N LYS A 47 10.77 4.51 -3.92
CA LYS A 47 11.59 4.93 -2.75
C LYS A 47 11.75 6.44 -2.64
N TYR A 48 11.82 7.12 -3.78
CA TYR A 48 12.08 8.56 -3.87
C TYR A 48 10.87 9.34 -4.38
N ASP A 49 9.73 8.68 -4.54
CA ASP A 49 8.50 9.32 -4.99
C ASP A 49 7.95 10.22 -3.88
N THR A 50 7.86 11.52 -4.19
CA THR A 50 7.38 12.54 -3.26
C THR A 50 5.91 12.30 -2.88
N GLY A 51 5.08 11.83 -3.80
CA GLY A 51 3.66 11.52 -3.53
C GLY A 51 3.52 10.33 -2.58
N VAL A 52 4.26 9.24 -2.82
CA VAL A 52 4.29 8.07 -1.91
C VAL A 52 4.77 8.48 -0.52
N SER A 53 5.83 9.30 -0.43
CA SER A 53 6.34 9.81 0.85
C SER A 53 5.29 10.62 1.61
N ASN A 54 4.52 11.47 0.91
CA ASN A 54 3.44 12.26 1.52
C ASN A 54 2.28 11.40 2.01
N VAL A 55 1.89 10.38 1.25
CA VAL A 55 0.86 9.43 1.67
C VAL A 55 1.31 8.67 2.91
N VAL A 56 2.53 8.12 2.90
CA VAL A 56 3.06 7.37 4.03
C VAL A 56 3.19 8.26 5.27
N TYR A 57 3.65 9.50 5.11
CA TYR A 57 3.71 10.47 6.18
C TYR A 57 2.33 10.72 6.81
N LEU A 58 1.32 11.07 6.01
CA LEU A 58 -0.03 11.34 6.50
C LEU A 58 -0.69 10.09 7.11
N PHE A 59 -0.40 8.90 6.57
CA PHE A 59 -0.88 7.64 7.11
C PHE A 59 -0.28 7.33 8.50
N ILE A 60 1.03 7.49 8.67
CA ILE A 60 1.69 7.33 9.97
C ILE A 60 1.11 8.34 10.97
N ARG A 61 1.00 9.61 10.56
CA ARG A 61 0.45 10.70 11.39
C ARG A 61 -0.99 10.41 11.81
N ALA A 62 -1.86 9.98 10.89
CA ALA A 62 -3.25 9.64 11.22
C ALA A 62 -3.38 8.61 12.34
N ILE A 63 -2.48 7.62 12.39
CA ILE A 63 -2.48 6.58 13.44
C ILE A 63 -1.83 7.09 14.74
N TRP A 64 -0.71 7.80 14.63
CA TRP A 64 0.06 8.23 15.80
C TRP A 64 -0.62 9.39 16.55
N ASP A 65 -1.26 10.29 15.81
CA ASP A 65 -1.96 11.45 16.35
C ASP A 65 -3.30 11.05 16.98
N ALA A 66 -3.90 9.96 16.50
CA ALA A 66 -5.09 9.38 17.10
C ALA A 66 -4.85 8.89 18.55
N LYS A 67 -3.60 8.70 18.96
CA LYS A 67 -3.21 8.39 20.34
C LYS A 67 -3.15 9.63 21.25
N GLN A 68 -2.98 10.84 20.70
CA GLN A 68 -2.76 12.07 21.46
C GLN A 68 -4.08 12.84 21.66
N ALA A 69 -4.26 13.43 22.84
CA ALA A 69 -5.50 14.14 23.22
C ALA A 69 -5.61 15.54 22.59
N ASN A 70 -4.48 16.23 22.40
CA ASN A 70 -4.41 17.57 21.83
C ASN A 70 -3.32 17.58 20.77
N PHE A 71 -3.67 17.84 19.51
CA PHE A 71 -2.70 18.11 18.47
C PHE A 71 -3.05 19.45 17.81
N THR A 72 -2.06 20.34 17.65
CA THR A 72 -2.27 21.76 17.35
C THR A 72 -1.57 22.26 16.09
N ASP A 73 -0.93 21.41 15.29
CA ASP A 73 -0.32 21.84 14.02
C ASP A 73 -1.01 21.18 12.81
N ASP A 74 -1.47 22.02 11.87
CA ASP A 74 -2.11 21.65 10.60
C ASP A 74 -3.27 20.64 10.72
N VAL A 75 -4.45 21.16 11.11
CA VAL A 75 -5.81 20.54 11.03
C VAL A 75 -5.76 19.08 10.58
N THR A 76 -5.56 18.19 11.53
CA THR A 76 -5.33 16.78 11.24
C THR A 76 -6.58 16.17 10.61
N ILE A 77 -6.40 15.09 9.86
CA ILE A 77 -7.49 14.21 9.41
C ILE A 77 -8.43 13.83 10.57
N ALA A 78 -7.85 13.65 11.76
CA ALA A 78 -8.56 13.33 12.98
C ALA A 78 -9.45 14.49 13.50
N ASP A 79 -9.14 15.75 13.17
CA ASP A 79 -9.89 16.93 13.62
C ASP A 79 -11.05 17.25 12.66
N ARG A 80 -10.91 16.89 11.37
CA ARG A 80 -11.99 17.01 10.37
C ARG A 80 -13.15 16.04 10.61
N ALA A 81 -12.95 15.03 11.46
CA ALA A 81 -13.96 14.04 11.84
C ALA A 81 -14.79 14.45 13.07
N GLY A 82 -14.66 15.68 13.57
CA GLY A 82 -15.28 16.16 14.82
C GLY A 82 -16.73 16.65 14.72
N ALA A 83 -17.41 16.54 13.58
CA ALA A 83 -18.81 16.91 13.48
C ALA A 83 -19.69 15.91 14.28
N GLU A 84 -20.62 16.41 15.10
CA GLU A 84 -21.59 15.58 15.81
C GLU A 84 -22.35 14.68 14.81
N GLY A 85 -22.46 13.38 15.14
CA GLY A 85 -23.10 12.38 14.29
C GLY A 85 -22.22 11.79 13.18
N SER A 86 -20.95 12.20 13.05
CA SER A 86 -20.04 11.62 12.07
C SER A 86 -19.68 10.16 12.38
N THR A 87 -19.49 9.39 11.31
CA THR A 87 -19.32 7.94 11.32
C THR A 87 -17.91 7.52 10.90
N LEU A 88 -17.56 6.25 11.12
CA LEU A 88 -16.32 5.65 10.61
C LEU A 88 -16.12 5.89 9.10
N THR A 89 -17.18 5.83 8.30
CA THR A 89 -17.08 6.10 6.86
C THR A 89 -16.71 7.55 6.57
N ASP A 90 -17.24 8.50 7.36
CA ASP A 90 -16.85 9.92 7.26
C ASP A 90 -15.39 10.12 7.67
N PHE A 91 -14.94 9.42 8.71
CA PHE A 91 -13.54 9.42 9.11
C PHE A 91 -12.62 8.93 7.99
N VAL A 92 -12.93 7.80 7.35
CA VAL A 92 -12.16 7.25 6.23
C VAL A 92 -12.20 8.17 5.01
N ALA A 93 -13.37 8.76 4.71
CA ALA A 93 -13.53 9.72 3.62
C ALA A 93 -12.68 10.98 3.86
N ASN A 94 -12.69 11.52 5.08
CA ASN A 94 -11.88 12.67 5.47
C ASN A 94 -10.38 12.36 5.38
N PHE A 95 -9.96 11.15 5.76
CA PHE A 95 -8.59 10.69 5.56
C PHE A 95 -8.22 10.69 4.08
N ASN A 96 -9.08 10.13 3.23
CA ASN A 96 -8.85 10.10 1.79
C ASN A 96 -8.79 11.50 1.18
N ASN A 97 -9.71 12.38 1.55
CA ASN A 97 -9.77 13.77 1.06
C ASN A 97 -8.50 14.55 1.43
N ALA A 98 -7.98 14.36 2.64
CA ALA A 98 -6.72 15.01 3.03
C ALA A 98 -5.51 14.49 2.25
N LEU A 99 -5.48 13.19 1.91
CA LEU A 99 -4.46 12.65 1.02
C LEU A 99 -4.57 13.27 -0.38
N GLU A 100 -5.79 13.36 -0.94
CA GLU A 100 -6.03 13.97 -2.24
C GLU A 100 -5.65 15.45 -2.26
N GLU A 101 -6.03 16.23 -1.25
CA GLU A 101 -5.62 17.65 -1.10
C GLU A 101 -4.10 17.79 -1.04
N LYS A 102 -3.42 16.90 -0.30
CA LYS A 102 -1.95 16.93 -0.18
C LYS A 102 -1.30 16.59 -1.51
N LEU A 103 -1.80 15.57 -2.23
CA LEU A 103 -1.27 15.15 -3.52
C LEU A 103 -1.53 16.20 -4.61
N ALA A 104 -2.71 16.84 -4.62
CA ALA A 104 -3.05 17.90 -5.56
C ALA A 104 -2.10 19.10 -5.46
N LYS A 105 -1.64 19.43 -4.25
CA LYS A 105 -0.65 20.51 -4.02
C LYS A 105 0.74 20.21 -4.59
N LEU A 106 1.07 18.94 -4.85
CA LEU A 106 2.33 18.53 -5.46
C LEU A 106 2.33 18.63 -7.00
N GLY A 107 1.17 18.92 -7.61
CA GLY A 107 1.02 18.98 -9.05
C GLY A 107 0.73 17.61 -9.67
N LYS A 108 1.66 17.05 -10.44
CA LYS A 108 1.45 15.77 -11.13
C LYS A 108 1.50 14.60 -10.13
N ILE A 109 0.36 13.95 -9.95
CA ILE A 109 0.22 12.75 -9.13
C ILE A 109 0.74 11.55 -9.95
N SER A 110 1.66 10.77 -9.37
CA SER A 110 2.16 9.54 -9.99
C SER A 110 1.20 8.38 -9.72
N ASP A 111 1.19 7.38 -10.62
CA ASP A 111 0.43 6.15 -10.39
C ASP A 111 0.86 5.45 -9.08
N LEU A 112 2.13 5.57 -8.69
CA LEU A 112 2.66 5.05 -7.43
C LEU A 112 2.03 5.75 -6.22
N ALA A 113 1.87 7.07 -6.27
CA ALA A 113 1.22 7.84 -5.22
C ALA A 113 -0.26 7.44 -5.06
N GLU A 114 -0.95 7.20 -6.19
CA GLU A 114 -2.33 6.68 -6.17
C GLU A 114 -2.42 5.28 -5.57
N MET A 115 -1.51 4.37 -5.94
CA MET A 115 -1.44 3.03 -5.34
C MET A 115 -1.18 3.10 -3.83
N ALA A 116 -0.30 4.00 -3.39
CA ALA A 116 -0.04 4.24 -1.98
C ALA A 116 -1.29 4.77 -1.27
N ARG A 117 -2.01 5.74 -1.86
CA ARG A 117 -3.23 6.32 -1.31
C ARG A 117 -4.29 5.26 -1.07
N TYR A 118 -4.61 4.45 -2.10
CA TYR A 118 -5.58 3.36 -1.95
C TYR A 118 -5.13 2.32 -0.92
N SER A 119 -3.84 2.00 -0.86
CA SER A 119 -3.29 1.07 0.14
C SER A 119 -3.44 1.61 1.56
N GLY A 120 -3.21 2.91 1.75
CA GLY A 120 -3.39 3.59 3.03
C GLY A 120 -4.85 3.59 3.49
N VAL A 121 -5.78 3.99 2.61
CA VAL A 121 -7.22 4.02 2.90
C VAL A 121 -7.75 2.63 3.25
N GLU A 122 -7.38 1.63 2.46
CA GLU A 122 -7.83 0.25 2.69
C GLU A 122 -7.23 -0.35 3.96
N THR A 123 -5.96 -0.04 4.26
CA THR A 123 -5.32 -0.47 5.51
C THR A 123 -6.02 0.19 6.70
N LEU A 124 -6.21 1.52 6.67
CA LEU A 124 -6.89 2.24 7.75
C LEU A 124 -8.29 1.70 8.02
N THR A 125 -9.07 1.45 6.97
CA THR A 125 -10.42 0.88 7.07
C THR A 125 -10.40 -0.49 7.74
N GLU A 126 -9.42 -1.34 7.39
CA GLU A 126 -9.24 -2.66 7.98
C GLU A 126 -8.86 -2.58 9.47
N LEU A 127 -7.94 -1.68 9.84
CA LEU A 127 -7.54 -1.47 11.24
C LEU A 127 -8.73 -1.04 12.11
N CYS A 128 -9.55 -0.11 11.62
CA CYS A 128 -10.78 0.30 12.30
C CYS A 128 -11.72 -0.90 12.45
N LYS A 129 -12.03 -1.60 11.36
CA LYS A 129 -12.92 -2.77 11.37
C LYS A 129 -12.47 -3.86 12.35
N GLN A 130 -11.18 -4.12 12.47
CA GLN A 130 -10.64 -5.13 13.37
C GLN A 130 -10.89 -4.78 14.85
N GLU A 131 -10.79 -3.50 15.21
CA GLU A 131 -10.99 -3.04 16.59
C GLU A 131 -12.47 -2.81 16.93
N THR A 132 -13.26 -2.30 15.99
CA THR A 132 -14.69 -1.96 16.19
C THR A 132 -15.63 -3.13 15.89
N LYS A 133 -15.15 -4.17 15.17
CA LYS A 133 -15.92 -5.32 14.66
C LYS A 133 -17.05 -4.96 13.68
N SER A 134 -17.21 -3.69 13.33
CA SER A 134 -18.24 -3.19 12.41
C SER A 134 -17.73 -1.98 11.65
N LEU A 135 -18.17 -1.84 10.39
CA LEU A 135 -17.98 -0.61 9.62
C LEU A 135 -19.13 0.40 9.82
N PHE A 136 -20.24 -0.05 10.39
CA PHE A 136 -21.47 0.73 10.56
C PHE A 136 -21.79 0.97 12.04
N GLY A 137 -22.43 2.10 12.34
CA GLY A 137 -22.82 2.48 13.70
C GLY A 137 -21.64 2.84 14.62
N VAL A 138 -20.45 3.05 14.05
CA VAL A 138 -19.24 3.46 14.76
C VAL A 138 -19.08 4.96 14.60
N SER A 139 -18.94 5.68 15.72
CA SER A 139 -18.69 7.12 15.67
C SER A 139 -17.25 7.42 15.21
N SER A 140 -17.01 8.60 14.64
CA SER A 140 -15.65 9.04 14.29
C SER A 140 -14.70 9.06 15.49
N ASN A 141 -15.21 9.35 16.69
CA ASN A 141 -14.43 9.33 17.92
C ASN A 141 -13.98 7.91 18.28
N ASP A 142 -14.88 6.93 18.17
CA ASP A 142 -14.53 5.52 18.38
C ASP A 142 -13.54 5.01 17.32
N ALA A 143 -13.67 5.48 16.08
CA ALA A 143 -12.72 5.19 15.00
C ALA A 143 -11.33 5.77 15.31
N LYS A 144 -11.25 7.03 15.75
CA LYS A 144 -10.00 7.68 16.20
C LYS A 144 -9.38 6.90 17.35
N GLN A 145 -10.14 6.62 18.42
CA GLN A 145 -9.64 5.86 19.56
C GLN A 145 -9.15 4.46 19.17
N SER A 146 -9.87 3.79 18.26
CA SER A 146 -9.50 2.48 17.74
C SER A 146 -8.18 2.52 16.96
N LEU A 147 -7.96 3.55 16.13
CA LEU A 147 -6.69 3.75 15.43
C LEU A 147 -5.53 4.03 16.39
N GLY A 148 -5.75 4.83 17.43
CA GLY A 148 -4.72 5.12 18.44
C GLY A 148 -4.15 3.88 19.12
N LYS A 149 -4.93 2.78 19.21
CA LYS A 149 -4.44 1.49 19.74
C LYS A 149 -3.35 0.86 18.87
N TRP A 150 -3.29 1.18 17.58
CA TRP A 150 -2.28 0.66 16.65
C TRP A 150 -0.95 1.40 16.71
N ALA A 151 -0.87 2.54 17.42
CA ALA A 151 0.33 3.33 17.65
C ALA A 151 1.26 2.75 18.73
N THR A 152 1.47 1.43 18.70
CA THR A 152 2.47 0.71 19.53
C THR A 152 3.45 -0.02 18.60
N PRO A 153 4.73 -0.20 18.98
CA PRO A 153 5.70 -0.78 18.05
C PRO A 153 5.30 -2.13 17.46
N GLN A 154 4.72 -3.01 18.29
CA GLN A 154 4.27 -4.32 17.83
C GLN A 154 3.11 -4.20 16.83
N LYS A 155 2.04 -3.47 17.19
CA LYS A 155 0.86 -3.30 16.32
C LYS A 155 1.20 -2.51 15.06
N PHE A 156 2.02 -1.48 15.17
CA PHE A 156 2.44 -0.67 14.04
C PHE A 156 3.31 -1.45 13.04
N GLY A 157 4.06 -2.45 13.51
CA GLY A 157 4.72 -3.40 12.60
C GLY A 157 3.71 -4.11 11.68
N TYR A 158 2.56 -4.54 12.22
CA TYR A 158 1.49 -5.14 11.42
C TYR A 158 0.84 -4.14 10.47
N VAL A 159 0.67 -2.89 10.90
CA VAL A 159 0.21 -1.79 10.04
C VAL A 159 1.13 -1.65 8.83
N GLY A 160 2.44 -1.57 9.05
CA GLY A 160 3.44 -1.46 7.99
C GLY A 160 3.40 -2.64 7.04
N GLN A 161 3.43 -3.87 7.56
CA GLN A 161 3.31 -5.08 6.73
C GLN A 161 2.06 -5.05 5.85
N THR A 162 0.91 -4.68 6.42
CA THR A 162 -0.37 -4.66 5.69
C THR A 162 -0.37 -3.59 4.61
N PHE A 163 0.07 -2.37 4.93
CA PHE A 163 0.19 -1.28 3.96
C PHE A 163 1.09 -1.66 2.79
N PHE A 164 2.31 -2.14 3.07
CA PHE A 164 3.27 -2.47 2.03
C PHE A 164 2.87 -3.71 1.21
N ALA A 165 2.14 -4.67 1.81
CA ALA A 165 1.54 -5.78 1.09
C ALA A 165 0.52 -5.31 0.05
N LYS A 166 -0.41 -4.44 0.45
CA LYS A 166 -1.45 -3.87 -0.43
C LYS A 166 -0.85 -2.99 -1.51
N PHE A 167 0.20 -2.23 -1.18
CA PHE A 167 0.95 -1.41 -2.12
C PHE A 167 1.67 -2.28 -3.16
N LEU A 168 2.41 -3.30 -2.71
CA LEU A 168 3.10 -4.23 -3.59
C LEU A 168 2.13 -4.99 -4.51
N TYR A 169 1.01 -5.46 -3.96
CA TYR A 169 -0.02 -6.12 -4.77
C TYR A 169 -0.55 -5.19 -5.88
N ARG A 170 -0.92 -3.95 -5.55
CA ARG A 170 -1.38 -2.96 -6.55
C ARG A 170 -0.33 -2.66 -7.60
N PHE A 171 0.92 -2.56 -7.18
CA PHE A 171 2.05 -2.35 -8.08
C PHE A 171 2.18 -3.49 -9.09
N LEU A 172 2.13 -4.75 -8.64
CA LEU A 172 2.21 -5.91 -9.53
C LEU A 172 0.95 -6.05 -10.40
N ASP A 173 -0.25 -5.94 -9.80
CA ASP A 173 -1.53 -6.06 -10.51
C ASP A 173 -1.71 -4.96 -11.57
N TYR A 174 -1.20 -3.75 -11.34
CA TYR A 174 -1.18 -2.69 -12.34
C TYR A 174 -0.45 -3.10 -13.63
N HIS A 175 0.61 -3.88 -13.52
CA HIS A 175 1.30 -4.41 -14.68
C HIS A 175 0.60 -5.63 -15.26
N LEU A 176 0.21 -6.59 -14.42
CA LEU A 176 -0.37 -7.86 -14.84
C LEU A 176 -1.76 -7.70 -15.46
N SER A 177 -2.56 -6.74 -14.99
CA SER A 177 -3.92 -6.47 -15.49
C SER A 177 -3.98 -6.12 -16.97
N ARG A 178 -2.86 -5.70 -17.57
CA ARG A 178 -2.74 -5.43 -19.01
C ARG A 178 -2.72 -6.70 -19.86
N GLU A 179 -2.25 -7.82 -19.29
CA GLU A 179 -2.03 -9.06 -20.03
C GLU A 179 -2.98 -10.18 -19.57
N ILE A 180 -3.34 -10.22 -18.29
CA ILE A 180 -4.25 -11.24 -17.73
C ILE A 180 -5.49 -11.52 -18.60
N PRO A 181 -6.22 -10.51 -19.15
CA PRO A 181 -7.38 -10.77 -20.00
C PRO A 181 -7.09 -11.65 -21.22
N SER A 182 -5.90 -11.55 -21.82
CA SER A 182 -5.46 -12.35 -22.97
C SER A 182 -5.27 -13.84 -22.63
N HIS A 183 -5.17 -14.16 -21.34
CA HIS A 183 -4.95 -15.49 -20.81
C HIS A 183 -6.20 -16.11 -20.15
N ILE A 184 -7.38 -15.50 -20.31
CA ILE A 184 -8.66 -16.05 -19.83
C ILE A 184 -9.42 -16.70 -20.98
N GLY A 185 -9.80 -17.97 -20.84
CA GLY A 185 -10.62 -18.70 -21.81
C GLY A 185 -10.46 -20.22 -21.68
N PRO A 186 -11.36 -21.03 -22.27
CA PRO A 186 -11.37 -22.49 -22.12
C PRO A 186 -10.03 -23.18 -22.40
N ASP A 187 -9.27 -22.69 -23.39
CA ASP A 187 -7.97 -23.23 -23.82
C ASP A 187 -6.78 -22.33 -23.42
N LYS A 188 -6.96 -21.48 -22.41
CA LYS A 188 -5.94 -20.55 -21.90
C LYS A 188 -5.51 -20.94 -20.49
N SER A 189 -4.43 -20.33 -20.01
CA SER A 189 -3.88 -20.58 -18.66
C SER A 189 -4.90 -20.39 -17.55
N PHE A 190 -5.78 -19.40 -17.67
CA PHE A 190 -6.94 -19.26 -16.81
C PHE A 190 -8.18 -19.74 -17.55
N SER A 191 -8.66 -20.94 -17.22
CA SER A 191 -9.83 -21.55 -17.88
C SER A 191 -11.11 -20.69 -17.76
N ASN A 192 -11.21 -19.86 -16.72
CA ASN A 192 -12.33 -18.96 -16.46
C ASN A 192 -11.95 -17.84 -15.47
N ILE A 193 -12.90 -16.93 -15.21
CA ILE A 193 -12.74 -15.80 -14.28
C ILE A 193 -12.46 -16.28 -12.85
N SER A 194 -13.04 -17.41 -12.41
CA SER A 194 -12.79 -17.95 -11.07
C SER A 194 -11.34 -18.37 -10.88
N LYS A 195 -10.70 -18.97 -11.89
CA LYS A 195 -9.26 -19.29 -11.86
C LYS A 195 -8.37 -18.06 -11.84
N CYS A 196 -8.77 -17.00 -12.55
CA CYS A 196 -8.11 -15.70 -12.43
C CYS A 196 -8.23 -15.11 -11.01
N ALA A 197 -9.41 -15.22 -10.39
CA ALA A 197 -9.62 -14.77 -9.01
C ALA A 197 -8.79 -15.57 -7.99
N GLU A 198 -8.71 -16.90 -8.14
CA GLU A 198 -7.83 -17.77 -7.34
C GLU A 198 -6.37 -17.34 -7.45
N PHE A 199 -5.90 -17.05 -8.68
CA PHE A 199 -4.55 -16.53 -8.92
C PHE A 199 -4.32 -15.19 -8.23
N LYS A 200 -5.22 -14.22 -8.38
CA LYS A 200 -5.09 -12.89 -7.73
C LYS A 200 -5.03 -13.01 -6.21
N LYS A 201 -5.85 -13.88 -5.61
CA LYS A 201 -5.81 -14.15 -4.17
C LYS A 201 -4.47 -14.76 -3.72
N ALA A 202 -3.91 -15.66 -4.51
CA ALA A 202 -2.60 -16.23 -4.23
C ALA A 202 -1.46 -15.21 -4.41
N LEU A 203 -1.57 -14.32 -5.40
CA LEU A 203 -0.65 -13.19 -5.59
C LEU A 203 -0.69 -12.21 -4.41
N GLU A 204 -1.89 -11.88 -3.92
CA GLU A 204 -2.07 -11.05 -2.72
C GLU A 204 -1.42 -11.70 -1.49
N LEU A 205 -1.65 -12.99 -1.26
CA LEU A 205 -1.02 -13.74 -0.17
C LEU A 205 0.51 -13.72 -0.27
N HIS A 206 1.06 -13.91 -1.47
CA HIS A 206 2.49 -13.81 -1.71
C HIS A 206 3.02 -12.41 -1.34
N CYS A 207 2.36 -11.33 -1.78
CA CYS A 207 2.73 -9.96 -1.43
C CYS A 207 2.71 -9.74 0.08
N TYR A 208 1.70 -10.28 0.79
CA TYR A 208 1.59 -10.20 2.24
C TYR A 208 2.72 -10.92 2.97
N GLN A 209 3.13 -12.09 2.49
CA GLN A 209 4.25 -12.85 3.03
C GLN A 209 5.60 -12.18 2.75
N THR A 210 5.76 -11.55 1.60
CA THR A 210 6.97 -10.78 1.23
C THR A 210 7.09 -9.51 2.07
N ALA A 211 5.98 -8.79 2.28
CA ALA A 211 5.97 -7.56 3.08
C ALA A 211 6.25 -7.80 4.59
N ARG A 212 6.31 -9.05 5.05
CA ARG A 212 6.68 -9.39 6.44
C ARG A 212 8.03 -8.79 6.84
N ILE A 213 8.99 -8.68 5.91
CA ILE A 213 10.31 -8.08 6.17
C ILE A 213 10.22 -6.59 6.57
N ALA A 214 9.15 -5.91 6.15
CA ALA A 214 8.90 -4.51 6.49
C ALA A 214 8.33 -4.35 7.91
N LYS A 215 7.86 -5.42 8.55
CA LYS A 215 7.26 -5.38 9.90
C LYS A 215 8.21 -4.80 10.94
N GLU A 216 9.47 -5.22 10.92
CA GLU A 216 10.46 -4.79 11.91
C GLU A 216 10.84 -3.32 11.74
N CYS A 217 11.09 -2.88 10.49
CA CYS A 217 11.41 -1.47 10.23
C CYS A 217 10.21 -0.56 10.48
N SER A 218 8.98 -1.01 10.18
CA SER A 218 7.78 -0.24 10.49
C SER A 218 7.48 -0.16 11.98
N GLY A 219 7.68 -1.23 12.75
CA GLY A 219 7.31 -1.24 14.16
C GLY A 219 8.09 -0.24 15.02
N CYS A 220 9.42 -0.22 14.90
CA CYS A 220 10.24 0.61 15.78
C CYS A 220 10.40 2.06 15.29
N TRP A 221 10.22 2.30 13.99
CA TRP A 221 10.60 3.58 13.38
C TRP A 221 9.77 4.77 13.87
N PRO A 222 8.41 4.75 13.91
CA PRO A 222 7.64 5.92 14.34
C PRO A 222 7.95 6.34 15.79
N ASN A 223 8.16 5.37 16.68
CA ASN A 223 8.53 5.65 18.07
C ASN A 223 9.92 6.30 18.16
N ALA A 224 10.91 5.74 17.46
CA ALA A 224 12.26 6.29 17.42
C ALA A 224 12.32 7.68 16.77
N ALA A 225 11.58 7.90 15.67
CA ALA A 225 11.48 9.18 14.99
C ALA A 225 10.80 10.23 15.89
N GLN A 226 9.68 9.87 16.52
CA GLN A 226 8.96 10.74 17.44
C GLN A 226 9.83 11.17 18.64
N PHE A 227 10.66 10.26 19.18
CA PHE A 227 11.55 10.57 20.30
C PHE A 227 12.71 11.49 19.93
N ARG A 228 13.28 11.35 18.72
CA ARG A 228 14.46 12.12 18.31
C ARG A 228 14.10 13.53 17.83
N GLU A 229 13.22 13.63 16.83
CA GLU A 229 13.02 14.86 16.04
C GLU A 229 11.54 15.11 15.70
N GLY A 230 10.64 14.20 16.08
CA GLY A 230 9.26 14.17 15.59
C GLY A 230 9.12 13.44 14.26
N ILE A 231 7.91 12.96 13.95
CA ILE A 231 7.61 12.37 12.63
C ILE A 231 7.42 13.52 11.65
N THR A 232 8.32 13.66 10.66
CA THR A 232 8.31 14.74 9.67
C THR A 232 8.24 14.15 8.26
N ILE A 233 7.81 14.95 7.27
CA ILE A 233 7.84 14.50 5.88
C ILE A 233 9.26 14.16 5.41
N GLU A 234 10.25 14.91 5.88
CA GLU A 234 11.64 14.74 5.45
C GLU A 234 12.24 13.43 5.96
N ASN A 235 12.03 13.06 7.24
CA ASN A 235 12.55 11.79 7.74
C ASN A 235 11.77 10.58 7.19
N VAL A 236 10.48 10.72 6.87
CA VAL A 236 9.73 9.67 6.15
C VAL A 236 10.32 9.46 4.76
N LYS A 237 10.58 10.54 4.02
CA LYS A 237 11.11 10.52 2.65
C LYS A 237 12.54 9.99 2.58
N THR A 238 13.41 10.43 3.49
CA THR A 238 14.86 10.12 3.42
C THR A 238 15.26 8.86 4.16
N GLN A 239 14.50 8.44 5.17
CA GLN A 239 14.88 7.33 6.04
C GLN A 239 13.88 6.18 5.96
N PHE A 240 12.60 6.44 6.27
CA PHE A 240 11.61 5.37 6.46
C PHE A 240 11.28 4.64 5.16
N LEU A 241 10.77 5.39 4.17
CA LEU A 241 10.24 4.82 2.94
C LEU A 241 11.34 4.12 2.11
N PRO A 242 12.53 4.72 1.90
CA PRO A 242 13.62 4.05 1.20
C PRO A 242 14.05 2.76 1.90
N CYS A 243 14.16 2.76 3.23
CA CYS A 243 14.55 1.58 4.01
C CYS A 243 13.53 0.45 3.87
N ALA A 244 12.24 0.75 4.04
CA ALA A 244 11.18 -0.25 3.96
C ALA A 244 11.08 -0.88 2.56
N LEU A 245 11.09 -0.05 1.51
CA LEU A 245 11.02 -0.53 0.13
C LEU A 245 12.30 -1.25 -0.31
N ALA A 246 13.48 -0.83 0.18
CA ALA A 246 14.73 -1.55 -0.09
C ALA A 246 14.69 -2.97 0.47
N ARG A 247 14.24 -3.14 1.72
CA ARG A 247 14.07 -4.47 2.32
C ARG A 247 13.10 -5.35 1.53
N ILE A 248 11.99 -4.79 1.05
CA ILE A 248 11.03 -5.51 0.21
C ILE A 248 11.66 -5.91 -1.13
N SER A 249 12.40 -5.01 -1.78
CA SER A 249 13.12 -5.33 -3.02
C SER A 249 14.14 -6.46 -2.81
N ASP A 250 14.88 -6.44 -1.70
CA ASP A 250 15.87 -7.47 -1.40
C ASP A 250 15.21 -8.82 -1.08
N GLU A 251 14.09 -8.83 -0.35
CA GLU A 251 13.31 -10.05 -0.11
C GLU A 251 12.79 -10.67 -1.40
N LEU A 252 12.29 -9.86 -2.34
CA LEU A 252 11.87 -10.33 -3.67
C LEU A 252 13.04 -10.95 -4.45
N ARG A 253 14.23 -10.35 -4.38
CA ARG A 253 15.45 -10.90 -5.01
C ARG A 253 15.90 -12.21 -4.36
N LEU A 254 15.85 -12.31 -3.04
CA LEU A 254 16.22 -13.52 -2.29
C LEU A 254 15.30 -14.69 -2.61
N ARG A 255 13.98 -14.46 -2.60
CA ARG A 255 12.97 -15.49 -2.92
C ARG A 255 13.09 -16.02 -4.34
N ARG A 256 13.49 -15.15 -5.29
CA ARG A 256 13.79 -15.56 -6.66
C ARG A 256 15.01 -16.48 -6.73
N ASN A 257 16.10 -16.15 -6.02
CA ASN A 257 17.36 -16.90 -6.09
C ASN A 257 17.35 -18.21 -5.28
N ALA A 258 16.34 -18.42 -4.44
CA ALA A 258 16.17 -19.64 -3.63
C ALA A 258 15.52 -20.80 -4.41
N LYS A 259 15.22 -20.63 -5.70
CA LYS A 259 14.70 -21.65 -6.62
C LYS A 259 15.72 -21.94 -7.71
#